data_AF-A0A2V7U3E6-F1
#
_entry.id   AF-A0A2V7U3E6-F1
#
_cell.length_a   1.000
_cell.length_b   1.000
_cell.length_c   1.000
_cell.angle_alpha   90.00
_cell.angle_beta   90.00
_cell.angle_gamma   90.00
#
_symmetry.space_group_name_H-M   'P 1'
#
loop_
_entity.id
_entity.type
_entity.pdbx_description
1 polymer ?
#
loop_
_entity_poly.entity_id
_entity_poly.type
_entity_poly.pdbx_seq_one_letter_code
_entity_poly.pdbx_strand_id
1 'polypeptide(L)' 'MIFTVGHSTRHQAELIAILKEAGVELLVDVRRFPGSRRHPQFGQEAL' A
#
# COMPACT_ATOMS: atom_id res chain seq x y z
N MET A 1 -18.41 0.08 5.76
CA MET A 1 -17.40 0.63 6.68
C MET A 1 -16.22 1.09 5.82
N ILE A 2 -15.66 2.29 6.06
CA ILE A 2 -14.53 2.82 5.29
C ILE A 2 -13.40 3.05 6.29
N PHE A 3 -12.24 2.42 6.04
CA PHE A 3 -11.04 2.59 6.85
C PHE A 3 -10.11 3.60 6.19
N THR A 4 -9.43 4.40 6.99
CA THR A 4 -8.36 5.28 6.53
C THR A 4 -7.06 4.86 7.20
N VAL A 5 -5.98 4.80 6.42
CA VAL A 5 -4.64 4.48 6.92
C VAL A 5 -3.66 5.44 6.25
N GLY A 6 -2.86 6.14 7.06
CA GLY A 6 -1.81 7.01 6.53
C GLY A 6 -0.62 6.20 6.03
N HIS A 7 -0.17 6.44 4.79
CA HIS A 7 0.94 5.68 4.21
C HIS A 7 2.28 5.93 4.96
N SER A 8 2.47 7.12 5.55
CA SER A 8 3.68 7.54 6.28
C SER A 8 4.99 7.18 5.54
N THR A 9 6.14 7.16 6.22
CA THR A 9 7.40 6.58 5.71
C THR A 9 7.56 5.11 6.11
N ARG A 10 6.45 4.45 6.45
CA ARG A 10 6.46 3.06 6.93
C ARG A 10 6.95 2.11 5.84
N HIS A 11 7.65 1.07 6.28
CA HIS A 11 7.99 -0.03 5.39
C HIS A 11 6.72 -0.85 5.08
N GLN A 12 6.73 -1.53 3.92
CA GLN A 12 5.58 -2.29 3.45
C GLN A 12 5.08 -3.33 4.46
N ALA A 13 6.01 -3.98 5.19
CA ALA A 13 5.67 -4.95 6.22
C ALA A 13 4.82 -4.36 7.36
N GLU A 14 5.11 -3.13 7.79
CA GLU A 14 4.37 -2.45 8.85
C GLU A 14 2.95 -2.08 8.38
N LEU A 15 2.81 -1.65 7.12
CA LEU A 15 1.50 -1.37 6.55
C LEU A 15 0.65 -2.65 6.48
N ILE A 16 1.24 -3.78 6.07
CA ILE A 16 0.53 -5.07 6.01
C ILE A 16 0.08 -5.54 7.39
N ALA A 17 0.91 -5.35 8.43
CA ALA A 17 0.54 -5.70 9.80
C ALA A 17 -0.70 -4.94 10.27
N ILE A 18 -0.75 -3.63 10.05
CA ILE A 18 -1.90 -2.78 10.42
C ILE A 18 -3.17 -3.23 9.69
N LEU A 19 -3.08 -3.55 8.40
CA LEU A 19 -4.22 -4.03 7.61
C LEU A 19 -4.76 -5.35 8.17
N LYS A 20 -3.87 -6.28 8.56
CA LYS A 20 -4.26 -7.56 9.17
C LYS A 20 -4.93 -7.36 10.54
N GLU A 21 -4.38 -6.50 11.39
CA GLU A 21 -4.97 -6.18 12.70
C GLU A 21 -6.37 -5.57 12.56
N ALA A 22 -6.60 -4.80 11.50
CA ALA A 22 -7.91 -4.24 11.18
C ALA A 22 -8.88 -5.23 10.51
N GLY A 23 -8.47 -6.48 10.28
CA GLY A 23 -9.28 -7.50 9.61
C GLY A 23 -9.46 -7.28 8.10
N VAL A 24 -8.54 -6.55 7.46
CA VAL A 24 -8.56 -6.37 5.99
C VAL A 24 -7.95 -7.60 5.32
N GLU A 25 -8.77 -8.31 4.55
CA GLU A 25 -8.35 -9.56 3.89
C GLU A 25 -7.84 -9.35 2.45
N LEU A 26 -8.26 -8.27 1.79
CA LEU A 26 -7.89 -7.98 0.40
C LEU A 26 -7.40 -6.54 0.25
N LEU A 27 -6.18 -6.39 -0.26
CA LEU A 27 -5.59 -5.10 -0.65
C LEU A 27 -5.45 -5.06 -2.17
N VAL A 28 -6.07 -4.06 -2.80
CA VAL A 28 -5.96 -3.83 -4.24
C VAL A 28 -5.24 -2.51 -4.48
N ASP A 29 -4.18 -2.56 -5.28
CA ASP A 29 -3.49 -1.37 -5.75
C ASP A 29 -4.14 -0.84 -7.02
N VAL A 30 -4.88 0.27 -6.91
CA VAL A 30 -5.58 0.89 -8.03
C VAL A 30 -4.69 2.00 -8.60
N ARG A 31 -3.89 1.66 -9.61
CA ARG A 31 -3.07 2.62 -10.36
C ARG A 31 -3.64 2.87 -11.75
N ARG A 32 -3.80 4.15 -12.12
CA ARG A 32 -4.19 4.56 -13.48
C ARG A 32 -3.04 4.43 -14.49
N PHE A 33 -1.80 4.51 -14.01
CA PHE A 33 -0.58 4.25 -14.77
C PHE A 33 0.35 3.39 -13.93
N PRO A 34 0.98 2.35 -14.50
CA PRO A 34 1.88 1.51 -13.74
C PRO A 34 3.16 2.29 -13.40
N GLY A 35 3.54 2.33 -12.12
CA GLY A 35 4.74 3.00 -11.65
C GLY A 35 4.53 4.44 -11.14
N SER A 36 5.10 4.77 -9.97
CA SER A 36 5.24 6.14 -9.50
C SER A 36 6.65 6.67 -9.75
N ARG A 37 6.78 7.80 -10.45
CA ARG A 37 8.07 8.50 -10.62
C ARG A 37 8.57 9.14 -9.32
N ARG A 38 7.66 9.49 -8.41
CA ARG A 38 7.97 10.17 -7.14
C ARG A 38 8.22 9.20 -5.99
N HIS A 39 7.72 7.98 -6.09
CA HIS A 39 7.80 6.96 -5.06
C HIS A 39 8.27 5.63 -5.67
N PRO A 40 9.59 5.40 -5.74
CA PRO A 40 10.20 4.25 -6.41
C PRO A 40 9.71 2.88 -5.90
N GLN A 41 9.29 2.79 -4.63
CA GLN A 41 8.71 1.58 -4.04
C GLN A 41 7.36 1.17 -4.65
N PHE A 42 6.73 2.04 -5.45
CA PHE A 42 5.54 1.74 -6.26
C PHE A 42 5.88 1.68 -7.76
N GLY A 43 7.16 1.46 -8.11
CA GLY A 43 7.62 1.23 -9.48
C GLY A 43 7.11 -0.10 -10.06
N GLN A 44 7.22 -0.28 -11.38
CA GLN A 44 6.80 -1.53 -12.03
C GLN A 44 7.62 -2.74 -11.61
N GLU A 45 8.92 -2.57 -11.34
CA GLU A 45 9.81 -3.66 -10.93
C GLU A 45 9.65 -4.07 -9.46
N ALA A 46 8.91 -3.29 -8.67
CA ALA A 46 8.72 -3.52 -7.23
C ALA A 46 7.53 -4.44 -6.91
N LEU A 47 6.89 -5.04 -7.94
CA LEU A 47 5.81 -6.02 -7.81
C LEU A 47 6.23 -7.41 -8.26
#